data_AF-A0AAP0FV14-F1
#
_entry.id   AF-A0AAP0FV14-F1
#
_cell.length_a   1.000
_cell.length_b   1.000
_cell.length_c   1.000
_cell.angle_alpha   90.00
_cell.angle_beta   90.00
_cell.angle_gamma   90.00
#
_symmetry.space_group_name_H-M   'P 1'
#
loop_
_entity.id
_entity.type
_entity.pdbx_description
1 polymer ?
#
loop_
_entity_poly.entity_id
_entity_poly.type
_entity_poly.pdbx_seq_one_letter_code
_entity_poly.pdbx_strand_id
1 'polypeptide(L)'
;MLAHQYFSEKHSSADVRWVNKETETGLPYDLVVGENESTQYIEVKATVSAAKDWFEISPREWKFAAEMEDSYSIAHVAILGPDKANVTIMKNPYKLCLQRVLSLAVVMPRH
;
A
#
# COMPACT_ATOMS: atom_id res chain seq x y z
N MET A 1 0.89 -1.60 12.56
CA MET A 1 -0.23 -2.31 13.24
C MET A 1 -1.60 -1.83 12.76
N LEU A 2 -1.85 -0.51 12.66
CA LEU A 2 -3.14 0.05 12.21
C LEU A 2 -3.59 -0.42 10.82
N ALA A 3 -2.68 -0.52 9.84
CA ALA A 3 -3.01 -1.02 8.51
C ALA A 3 -3.50 -2.48 8.55
N HIS A 4 -2.74 -3.35 9.22
CA HIS A 4 -3.14 -4.75 9.40
C HIS A 4 -4.44 -4.89 10.17
N GLN A 5 -4.64 -4.13 11.25
CA GLN A 5 -5.90 -4.11 11.97
C GLN A 5 -7.07 -3.73 11.03
N TYR A 6 -6.92 -2.67 10.23
CA TYR A 6 -7.94 -2.26 9.27
C TYR A 6 -8.28 -3.37 8.26
N PHE A 7 -7.28 -4.09 7.74
CA PHE A 7 -7.52 -5.21 6.82
C PHE A 7 -8.10 -6.43 7.53
N SER A 8 -7.67 -6.75 8.75
CA SER A 8 -8.19 -7.85 9.57
C SER A 8 -9.60 -7.60 10.10
N GLU A 9 -10.08 -6.35 10.15
CA GLU A 9 -11.48 -6.01 10.45
C GLU A 9 -12.38 -6.11 9.21
N LYS A 10 -11.84 -5.83 8.02
CA LYS A 10 -12.58 -5.89 6.75
C LYS A 10 -12.61 -7.28 6.10
N HIS A 11 -11.66 -8.12 6.45
CA HIS A 11 -11.55 -9.50 5.99
C HIS A 11 -11.52 -10.44 7.20
N SER A 12 -11.62 -11.75 6.99
CA SER A 12 -11.30 -12.68 8.08
C SER A 12 -9.83 -12.45 8.47
N SER A 13 -9.54 -12.32 9.77
CA SER A 13 -8.18 -12.13 10.24
C SER A 13 -7.23 -13.27 9.85
N ALA A 14 -7.76 -14.45 9.53
CA ALA A 14 -6.99 -15.59 9.03
C ALA A 14 -6.45 -15.35 7.61
N ASP A 15 -7.07 -14.47 6.83
CA ASP A 15 -6.73 -14.25 5.43
C ASP A 15 -5.70 -13.14 5.25
N VAL A 16 -5.32 -12.43 6.32
CA VAL A 16 -4.42 -11.26 6.25
C VAL A 16 -3.06 -11.63 6.84
N ARG A 17 -2.02 -11.61 6.01
CA ARG A 17 -0.64 -11.91 6.41
C ARG A 17 0.27 -10.72 6.15
N TRP A 18 0.87 -10.17 7.21
CA TRP A 18 1.96 -9.20 7.10
C TRP A 18 3.29 -9.92 6.90
N VAL A 19 3.90 -9.76 5.74
CA VAL A 19 5.13 -10.48 5.36
C VAL A 19 6.41 -9.72 5.70
N ASN A 20 6.36 -8.40 5.78
CA ASN A 20 7.50 -7.51 6.11
C ASN A 20 7.42 -6.87 7.51
N LYS A 21 6.62 -7.42 8.43
CA LYS A 21 6.33 -6.74 9.72
C LYS A 21 7.57 -6.54 10.59
N GLU A 22 8.40 -7.59 10.69
CA GLU A 22 9.51 -7.64 11.64
C GLU A 22 10.88 -7.46 10.98
N THR A 23 10.99 -7.88 9.71
CA THR A 23 12.20 -7.77 8.92
C THR A 23 11.82 -7.39 7.50
N GLU A 24 12.47 -6.36 6.96
CA GLU A 24 12.33 -5.98 5.55
C GLU A 24 12.83 -7.14 4.66
N THR A 25 11.91 -7.84 3.99
CA THR A 25 12.27 -9.03 3.19
C THR A 25 12.66 -8.66 1.76
N GLY A 26 12.50 -7.39 1.36
CA GLY A 26 12.74 -6.92 0.01
C GLY A 26 11.65 -7.29 -0.99
N LEU A 27 10.51 -7.79 -0.48
CA LEU A 27 9.28 -7.97 -1.25
C LEU A 27 8.65 -6.61 -1.60
N PRO A 28 8.01 -6.47 -2.78
CA PRO A 28 7.42 -5.21 -3.24
C PRO A 28 6.02 -4.92 -2.64
N TYR A 29 5.73 -5.50 -1.47
CA TYR A 29 4.46 -5.38 -0.74
C TYR A 29 4.66 -5.76 0.74
N ASP A 30 3.79 -5.23 1.60
CA ASP A 30 3.81 -5.47 3.04
C ASP A 30 2.83 -6.57 3.48
N LEU A 31 1.63 -6.60 2.88
CA LEU A 31 0.55 -7.50 3.25
C LEU A 31 0.12 -8.37 2.07
N VAL A 32 -0.36 -9.55 2.40
CA VAL A 32 -1.07 -10.47 1.50
C VAL A 32 -2.44 -10.73 2.10
N VAL A 33 -3.49 -10.62 1.27
CA VAL A 33 -4.88 -10.91 1.66
C VAL A 33 -5.48 -11.98 0.76
N GLY A 34 -6.07 -13.02 1.36
CA GLY A 34 -6.68 -14.16 0.66
C GLY A 34 -5.68 -15.25 0.28
N GLU A 35 -6.16 -16.24 -0.48
CA GLU A 35 -5.39 -17.40 -0.90
C GLU A 35 -5.48 -17.66 -2.42
N ASN A 36 -4.44 -18.27 -2.97
CA ASN A 36 -4.36 -18.78 -4.35
C ASN A 36 -4.69 -17.69 -5.41
N GLU A 37 -5.61 -17.96 -6.31
CA GLU A 37 -5.99 -17.07 -7.43
C GLU A 37 -6.69 -15.78 -6.97
N SER A 38 -7.13 -15.71 -5.71
CA SER A 38 -7.77 -14.51 -5.13
C SER A 38 -6.80 -13.63 -4.33
N THR A 39 -5.51 -13.96 -4.33
CA THR A 39 -4.50 -13.26 -3.55
C THR A 39 -4.41 -11.78 -3.93
N GLN A 40 -4.48 -10.91 -2.93
CA GLN A 40 -4.27 -9.47 -3.04
C GLN A 40 -2.98 -9.08 -2.34
N TYR A 41 -2.17 -8.26 -3.00
CA TYR A 41 -0.91 -7.72 -2.49
C TYR A 41 -1.10 -6.26 -2.13
N ILE A 42 -0.66 -5.87 -0.95
CA ILE A 42 -0.85 -4.51 -0.46
C ILE A 42 0.46 -3.94 0.03
N GLU A 43 0.82 -2.78 -0.51
CA GLU A 43 1.90 -1.93 -0.03
C GLU A 43 1.34 -0.86 0.91
N VAL A 44 1.93 -0.67 2.09
CA VAL A 44 1.44 0.26 3.12
C VAL A 44 2.30 1.52 3.15
N LYS A 45 1.69 2.67 2.88
CA LYS A 45 2.34 3.98 2.94
C LYS A 45 1.76 4.78 4.10
N ALA A 46 2.46 4.80 5.23
CA ALA A 46 2.01 5.50 6.44
C ALA A 46 2.57 6.92 6.55
N THR A 47 1.75 7.84 7.06
CA THR A 47 2.13 9.23 7.34
C THR A 47 1.45 9.74 8.61
N VAL A 48 2.15 10.57 9.40
CA VAL A 48 1.55 11.34 10.52
C VAL A 48 1.03 12.71 10.08
N SER A 49 1.35 13.12 8.85
CA SER A 49 0.84 14.36 8.26
C SER A 49 -0.34 14.04 7.36
N ALA A 50 -1.55 14.40 7.81
CA ALA A 50 -2.77 14.24 7.04
C ALA A 50 -2.81 15.10 5.76
N ALA A 51 -2.01 16.17 5.71
CA ALA A 51 -1.87 17.05 4.56
C ALA A 51 -0.85 16.52 3.52
N LYS A 52 -0.08 15.47 3.85
CA LYS A 52 0.89 14.89 2.92
C LYS A 52 0.15 14.08 1.86
N ASP A 53 0.17 14.59 0.63
CA ASP A 53 -0.53 14.06 -0.55
C ASP A 53 0.40 13.28 -1.48
N TRP A 54 1.64 13.02 -1.06
CA TRP A 54 2.63 12.24 -1.79
C TRP A 54 3.34 11.24 -0.88
N PHE A 55 3.80 10.14 -1.47
CA PHE A 55 4.63 9.15 -0.80
C PHE A 55 5.66 8.61 -1.80
N GLU A 56 6.74 8.04 -1.28
CA GLU A 56 7.74 7.38 -2.10
C GLU A 56 7.26 5.99 -2.48
N ILE A 57 7.53 5.60 -3.73
CA ILE A 57 7.32 4.26 -4.24
C ILE A 57 8.63 3.78 -4.85
N SER A 58 9.09 2.59 -4.47
CA SER A 58 10.31 2.04 -5.03
C SER A 58 10.09 1.59 -6.49
N PRO A 59 11.14 1.54 -7.33
CA PRO A 59 11.01 1.00 -8.68
C PRO A 59 10.49 -0.45 -8.71
N ARG A 60 10.79 -1.24 -7.67
CA ARG A 60 10.31 -2.62 -7.53
C ARG A 60 8.82 -2.68 -7.21
N GLU A 61 8.35 -1.89 -6.25
CA GLU A 61 6.91 -1.74 -5.96
C GLU A 61 6.15 -1.30 -7.20
N TRP A 62 6.64 -0.27 -7.91
CA TRP A 62 5.97 0.23 -9.11
C TRP A 62 5.91 -0.80 -10.23
N LYS A 63 7.01 -1.50 -10.50
CA LYS A 63 7.04 -2.58 -11.48
C LYS A 63 6.05 -3.68 -11.11
N PHE A 64 6.06 -4.13 -9.87
CA PHE A 64 5.17 -5.19 -9.40
C PHE A 64 3.70 -4.79 -9.45
N ALA A 65 3.38 -3.52 -9.16
CA ALA A 65 2.03 -2.99 -9.30
C ALA A 65 1.51 -3.05 -10.74
N ALA A 66 2.38 -2.83 -11.73
CA ALA A 66 2.03 -2.96 -13.14
C ALA A 66 1.86 -4.43 -13.58
N GLU A 67 2.62 -5.36 -12.99
CA GLU A 67 2.54 -6.80 -13.30
C GLU A 67 1.30 -7.46 -12.68
N MET A 68 0.91 -7.05 -11.47
CA MET A 68 -0.19 -7.65 -10.72
C MET A 68 -1.54 -6.94 -10.90
N GLU A 69 -1.53 -5.72 -11.45
CA GLU A 69 -2.72 -4.93 -11.80
C GLU A 69 -3.79 -4.90 -10.69
N ASP A 70 -4.96 -5.49 -10.93
CA ASP A 70 -6.11 -5.50 -10.02
C ASP A 70 -5.89 -6.35 -8.76
N SER A 71 -4.81 -7.11 -8.69
CA SER A 71 -4.38 -7.83 -7.49
C SER A 71 -3.39 -7.04 -6.63
N TYR A 72 -3.05 -5.80 -7.00
CA TYR A 72 -2.18 -4.93 -6.21
C TYR A 72 -2.90 -3.66 -5.76
N SER A 73 -2.66 -3.27 -4.50
CA SER A 73 -3.20 -2.04 -3.93
C SER A 73 -2.16 -1.31 -3.10
N ILE A 74 -2.25 0.01 -3.07
CA ILE A 74 -1.53 0.83 -2.09
C ILE A 74 -2.52 1.24 -1.00
N ALA A 75 -2.19 0.96 0.25
CA ALA A 75 -2.90 1.44 1.42
C ALA A 75 -2.18 2.66 1.99
N HIS A 76 -2.73 3.85 1.74
CA HIS A 76 -2.22 5.08 2.35
C HIS A 76 -2.88 5.29 3.71
N VAL A 77 -2.07 5.32 4.78
CA VAL A 77 -2.53 5.36 6.17
C VAL A 77 -2.11 6.67 6.81
N ALA A 78 -3.06 7.59 6.93
CA ALA A 78 -2.87 8.86 7.64
C ALA A 78 -3.21 8.67 9.13
N ILE A 79 -2.20 8.77 9.99
CA ILE A 79 -2.33 8.64 11.44
C ILE A 79 -2.78 9.99 12.01
N LEU A 80 -3.98 10.03 12.59
CA LEU A 80 -4.62 11.23 13.13
C LEU A 80 -4.55 11.32 14.66
N GLY A 81 -4.07 10.27 15.32
CA GLY A 81 -3.94 10.15 16.76
C GLY A 81 -3.59 8.73 17.18
N PRO A 82 -3.49 8.44 18.50
CA PRO A 82 -3.06 7.14 19.02
C PRO A 82 -3.85 5.95 18.46
N ASP A 83 -5.18 6.09 18.35
CA ASP A 83 -6.09 5.05 17.88
C ASP A 83 -6.97 5.50 16.71
N LYS A 84 -6.57 6.57 16.01
CA LYS A 84 -7.31 7.12 14.88
C LYS A 84 -6.43 7.17 13.65
N ALA A 85 -6.86 6.50 12.60
CA ALA A 85 -6.25 6.60 11.28
C ALA A 85 -7.31 6.68 10.21
N ASN A 86 -6.98 7.37 9.11
CA ASN A 86 -7.74 7.30 7.87
C ASN A 86 -6.96 6.42 6.89
N VAL A 87 -7.63 5.42 6.32
CA VAL A 87 -7.02 4.48 5.36
C VAL A 87 -7.68 4.69 4.01
N THR A 88 -6.89 5.11 3.02
CA THR A 88 -7.31 5.21 1.62
C THR A 88 -6.69 4.07 0.82
N ILE A 89 -7.53 3.31 0.11
CA ILE A 89 -7.09 2.20 -0.73
C ILE A 89 -7.07 2.63 -2.19
N MET A 90 -5.91 2.50 -2.81
CA MET A 90 -5.68 2.76 -4.23
C MET A 90 -5.47 1.43 -4.93
N LYS A 91 -6.57 0.83 -5.40
CA LYS A 91 -6.55 -0.42 -6.15
C LYS A 91 -6.01 -0.17 -7.56
N ASN A 92 -5.09 -1.01 -8.02
CA ASN A 92 -4.42 -0.91 -9.32
C ASN A 92 -3.85 0.51 -9.55
N PRO A 93 -2.81 0.92 -8.79
CA PRO A 93 -2.25 2.26 -8.89
C PRO A 93 -1.68 2.55 -10.28
N TYR A 94 -1.25 1.52 -11.02
CA TYR A 94 -0.80 1.66 -12.40
C TYR A 94 -1.93 2.16 -13.31
N LYS A 95 -3.10 1.54 -13.26
CA LYS A 95 -4.30 1.97 -13.99
C LYS A 95 -4.77 3.36 -13.57
N LEU A 96 -4.73 3.67 -12.27
CA LEU A 96 -5.07 5.01 -11.77
C LEU A 96 -4.14 6.09 -12.33
N CYS A 97 -2.86 5.79 -12.55
CA CYS A 97 -1.95 6.69 -13.25
C CYS A 97 -2.27 6.84 -14.74
N LEU A 98 -2.58 5.75 -15.45
CA LEU A 98 -3.01 5.81 -16.85
C LEU A 98 -4.29 6.66 -17.02
N GLN A 99 -5.19 6.57 -16.05
CA GLN A 99 -6.45 7.34 -16.00
C GLN A 99 -6.28 8.77 -15.47
N ARG A 100 -5.06 9.18 -15.10
CA ARG A 100 -4.74 10.50 -14.52
C ARG A 100 -5.47 10.81 -13.20
N VAL A 101 -5.86 9.77 -12.47
CA VAL A 101 -6.39 9.88 -11.10
C VAL A 101 -5.23 10.01 -10.10
N LEU A 102 -4.12 9.31 -10.35
CA LEU A 102 -2.85 9.45 -9.64
C LEU A 102 -1.76 9.98 -10.57
N SER A 103 -0.78 10.68 -10.02
CA SER A 103 0.39 11.17 -10.75
C SER A 103 1.67 10.61 -10.16
N LEU A 104 2.54 10.09 -11.03
CA LEU A 104 3.91 9.72 -10.66
C LEU A 104 4.81 10.94 -10.87
N ALA A 105 5.60 11.29 -9.86
CA ALA A 105 6.56 12.39 -9.92
C ALA A 105 7.99 11.84 -9.86
N VAL A 106 8.87 12.39 -10.70
CA VAL A 106 10.31 12.15 -10.62
C VAL A 106 10.95 13.37 -9.96
N VAL A 107 11.61 13.17 -8.81
CA VAL A 107 12.20 14.23 -8.02
C VAL A 107 13.72 14.19 -8.17
N MET A 108 14.32 15.32 -8.53
CA MET A 108 15.78 15.44 -8.57
C MET A 108 16.36 15.52 -7.15
N PRO A 109 17.54 14.93 -6.89
CA PRO A 109 18.19 15.07 -5.60
C PRO A 109 18.50 16.55 -5.32
N ARG A 110 18.28 16.99 -4.08
CA ARG A 110 18.73 18.31 -3.63
C ARG A 110 20.17 18.17 -3.16
N HIS A 111 21.07 18.92 -3.78
CA HIS A 111 22.48 19.04 -3.38
C HIS A 111 22.61 19.85 -2.08
#